data_AF-A0A3C1DQL4-F1
#
_entry.id   AF-A0A3C1DQL4-F1
#
_cell.length_a   1.000
_cell.length_b   1.000
_cell.length_c   1.000
_cell.angle_alpha   90.00
_cell.angle_beta   90.00
_cell.angle_gamma   90.00
#
_symmetry.space_group_name_H-M   'P 1'
#
loop_
_entity.id
_entity.type
_entity.pdbx_description
1 polymer ?
#
loop_
_entity_poly.entity_id
_entity_poly.type
_entity_poly.pdbx_seq_one_letter_code
_entity_poly.pdbx_strand_id
1 'polypeptide(L)' 'MPVAPAAPSLPVAHGGEEGSLEARDITAWFGTNKVLDRVSLAMPAGQVTALIGP' A
#
# COMPACT_ATOMS: atom_id res chain seq x y z
N MET A 1 -2.84 5.42 -41.86
CA MET A 1 -1.88 5.83 -40.81
C MET A 1 -1.93 4.77 -39.72
N PRO A 2 -0.84 4.05 -39.41
CA PRO A 2 -0.86 3.08 -38.32
C PRO A 2 -0.80 3.83 -36.98
N VAL A 3 -1.85 3.67 -36.16
CA VAL A 3 -1.83 4.12 -34.76
C VAL A 3 -0.94 3.15 -33.99
N ALA A 4 0.15 3.66 -33.41
CA ALA A 4 0.99 2.88 -32.52
C ALA A 4 0.21 2.55 -31.22
N PRO A 5 0.31 1.32 -30.68
CA PRO A 5 -0.35 1.00 -29.42
C PRO A 5 0.28 1.84 -28.28
N ALA A 6 -0.55 2.51 -27.50
CA ALA A 6 -0.12 3.21 -26.30
C ALA A 6 0.42 2.18 -25.30
N ALA A 7 1.73 2.27 -25.00
CA ALA A 7 2.34 1.46 -23.94
C ALA A 7 1.72 1.83 -22.58
N PRO A 8 1.53 0.86 -21.67
CA PRO A 8 1.05 1.15 -20.32
C PRO A 8 2.05 2.08 -19.62
N SER A 9 1.57 3.20 -19.10
CA SER A 9 2.37 4.11 -18.28
C SER A 9 2.73 3.39 -16.98
N LEU A 10 3.99 3.00 -16.85
CA LEU A 10 4.57 2.51 -15.61
C LEU A 10 4.43 3.61 -14.53
N PRO A 11 4.06 3.27 -13.30
CA PRO A 11 3.95 4.25 -12.22
C PRO A 11 5.30 4.96 -12.04
N VAL A 12 5.29 6.29 -12.13
CA VAL A 12 6.50 7.10 -11.96
C VAL A 12 6.83 7.15 -10.46
N ALA A 13 7.98 6.60 -10.09
CA ALA A 13 8.50 6.69 -8.72
C ALA A 13 8.86 8.15 -8.44
N HIS A 14 8.15 8.79 -7.52
CA HIS A 14 8.34 10.20 -7.19
C HIS A 14 9.53 10.37 -6.25
N GLY A 15 10.76 10.33 -6.79
CA GLY A 15 11.97 10.56 -6.00
C GLY A 15 11.94 11.89 -5.23
N GLY A 16 11.67 11.83 -3.92
CA GLY A 16 11.77 12.96 -3.01
C GLY A 16 11.55 12.51 -1.58
N GLU A 17 12.58 11.93 -0.94
CA GLU A 17 12.64 11.63 0.51
C GLU A 17 11.32 11.10 1.11
N GLU A 18 10.60 10.29 0.34
CA GLU A 18 9.22 9.96 0.67
C GLU A 18 9.25 8.88 1.77
N GLY A 19 8.71 9.22 2.93
CA GLY A 19 8.70 8.34 4.10
C GLY A 19 7.88 7.08 3.79
N SER A 20 8.53 5.92 3.80
CA SER A 20 7.83 4.64 3.79
C SER A 20 7.29 4.34 5.18
N LEU A 21 6.06 3.83 5.26
CA LEU A 21 5.49 3.33 6.51
C LEU A 21 5.62 1.80 6.55
N GLU A 22 6.21 1.29 7.62
CA GLU A 22 6.21 -0.12 7.94
C GLU A 22 5.44 -0.37 9.24
N ALA A 23 4.43 -1.23 9.15
CA ALA A 23 3.71 -1.80 10.26
C ALA A 23 4.21 -3.23 10.47
N ARG A 24 4.67 -3.56 11.68
CA ARG A 24 5.20 -4.89 12.01
C ARG A 24 4.43 -5.48 13.19
N ASP A 25 3.91 -6.69 13.02
CA ASP A 25 3.22 -7.47 14.05
C ASP A 25 2.10 -6.70 14.78
N ILE A 26 1.39 -5.84 14.05
CA ILE A 26 0.34 -4.99 14.61
C ILE A 26 -0.85 -5.83 15.03
N THR A 27 -1.31 -5.61 16.26
CA THR A 27 -2.48 -6.24 16.85
C THR A 27 -3.45 -5.15 17.29
N ALA A 28 -4.73 -5.28 16.96
CA ALA A 28 -5.75 -4.33 17.37
C ALA A 28 -6.97 -5.04 17.95
N TRP A 29 -7.65 -4.36 18.88
CA TRP A 29 -8.79 -4.87 19.61
C TRP A 29 -9.95 -3.88 19.52
N PHE A 30 -11.17 -4.40 19.40
CA PHE A 30 -12.40 -3.66 19.53
C PHE A 30 -13.18 -4.21 20.72
N GLY A 31 -13.10 -3.50 21.85
CA GLY A 31 -13.55 -4.00 23.15
C GLY A 31 -12.79 -5.27 23.55
N THR A 32 -13.51 -6.37 23.71
CA THR A 32 -12.95 -7.70 23.99
C THR A 32 -12.65 -8.53 22.74
N ASN A 33 -12.97 -8.05 21.54
CA ASN A 33 -12.72 -8.79 20.30
C ASN A 33 -11.39 -8.37 19.69
N LYS A 34 -10.52 -9.33 19.37
CA LYS A 34 -9.27 -9.08 18.64
C LYS A 34 -9.59 -8.94 17.15
N VAL A 35 -9.43 -7.73 16.61
CA VAL A 35 -9.77 -7.40 15.21
C VAL A 35 -8.58 -7.49 14.27
N LEU A 36 -7.35 -7.30 14.77
CA LEU A 36 -6.11 -7.58 14.05
C LEU A 36 -5.22 -8.45 14.94
N ASP A 37 -4.61 -9.49 14.39
CA ASP A 37 -3.59 -10.30 15.08
C ASP A 37 -2.29 -10.32 14.27
N ARG A 38 -1.22 -9.74 14.84
CA ARG A 38 0.15 -9.79 14.29
C ARG A 38 0.24 -9.53 12.79
N VAL A 39 -0.42 -8.48 12.33
CA VAL A 39 -0.43 -8.10 10.92
C VAL A 39 0.78 -7.21 10.61
N SER A 40 1.52 -7.58 9.57
CA SER A 40 2.63 -6.80 9.05
C SER A 40 2.29 -6.25 7.66
N LEU A 41 2.50 -4.96 7.45
CA LEU A 41 2.18 -4.26 6.22
C LEU A 41 3.29 -3.26 5.87
N ALA A 42 3.67 -3.22 4.60
CA ALA A 42 4.56 -2.21 4.04
C ALA A 42 3.78 -1.27 3.14
N MET A 43 3.94 0.03 3.36
CA MET A 43 3.35 1.11 2.57
C MET A 43 4.52 1.92 1.98
N PRO A 44 4.94 1.62 0.75
CA PRO A 44 6.03 2.33 0.13
C PRO A 44 5.62 3.77 -0.20
N ALA A 45 6.63 4.62 -0.16
CA ALA A 45 6.66 5.97 -0.68
C ALA A 45 5.91 6.11 -2.03
N GLY A 46 5.08 7.16 -2.16
CA GLY A 46 4.38 7.46 -3.42
C GLY A 46 3.28 6.46 -3.84
N GLN A 47 2.98 5.44 -3.01
CA GLN A 47 1.97 4.43 -3.31
C GLN A 47 0.77 4.50 -2.38
N VAL A 48 -0.43 4.51 -2.96
CA VAL A 48 -1.68 4.33 -2.21
C VAL A 48 -1.90 2.84 -1.96
N THR A 49 -1.93 2.43 -0.69
CA THR A 49 -2.23 1.05 -0.28
C THR A 49 -3.64 0.99 0.29
N ALA A 50 -4.53 0.25 -0.38
CA ALA A 50 -5.89 0.02 0.10
C ALA A 50 -5.98 -1.33 0.80
N LEU A 51 -6.46 -1.33 2.05
CA LEU A 51 -6.78 -2.54 2.80
C LEU A 51 -8.29 -2.77 2.69
N ILE A 52 -8.68 -3.87 2.05
CA ILE A 52 -10.09 -4.23 1.86
C ILE A 52 -10.34 -5.55 2.59
N GLY A 53 -11.33 -5.54 3.48
CA GLY A 53 -11.84 -6.71 4.18
C GLY A 53 -13.38 -6.68 4.25
N PRO A 54 -14.03 -7.78 4.62
CA PRO A 54 -15.47 -7.83 4.89
C PRO A 54 -15.88 -6.90 6.04
#